data_AF-A0A2V6KFM5-F1
#
_entry.id   AF-A0A2V6KFM5-F1
#
_cell.length_a   1.000
_cell.length_b   1.000
_cell.length_c   1.000
_cell.angle_alpha   90.00
_cell.angle_beta   90.00
_cell.angle_gamma   90.00
#
_symmetry.space_group_name_H-M   'P 1'
#
loop_
_entity.id
_entity.type
_entity.pdbx_description
1 polymer ?
#
loop_
_entity_poly.entity_id
_entity_poly.type
_entity_poly.pdbx_seq_one_letter_code
_entity_poly.pdbx_strand_id
1 'polypeptide(L)'
;MTCGFREVKKTEILRSLRVTSVTSPLTKLACIAALAFGGCHRSEQTISGPLRQRGYLWQRDWTPAVVDALGEADRRLDGVVILGAEIHLAGKKPEIAKATIDWDVAKREGEHLALALRVAPFAGPFRSDDAPVQVIVDLAKQLLSDARAHDVTLEEFQFDFDCAQKNLRSYRTWLLALKPIVQPTRFVITVLPAWLNDSAFRKLVREVDGYVLQVHSVPISAGTNAKLSDARLAREWVRKAARFGIPFEVALPTYRCAAGYGPDGRLLSVAMDSVQPVWPPGTRVLEFGANADEIAALVSDWQKTRPLQLCELIWYRVPIATDKRNWRWPTLAAVMAGRPPKHQLTVRQEGENPIDLSIFNAGEADEQLNANLSATWNGAGLTASDALAGWNMNLENSRAIFRVTASRGLRLPPGATRRIGWLRFDRTTTLETELSTNK
;
A
#
# COMPACT_ATOMS: atom_id res chain seq x y z
N MET A 1 13.54 -74.03 22.62
CA MET A 1 12.36 -74.91 22.51
C MET A 1 11.79 -74.78 21.12
N THR A 2 11.86 -75.89 20.40
CA THR A 2 11.37 -76.14 19.03
C THR A 2 9.87 -76.44 19.02
N CYS A 3 9.13 -75.90 18.05
CA CYS A 3 7.98 -76.54 17.37
C CYS A 3 7.53 -75.60 16.24
N GLY A 4 7.36 -75.92 14.96
CA GLY A 4 7.26 -77.20 14.28
C GLY A 4 5.89 -77.35 13.60
N PHE A 5 5.82 -77.14 12.28
CA PHE A 5 4.85 -77.67 11.29
C PHE A 5 3.34 -77.37 11.49
N ARG A 6 2.47 -77.19 10.47
CA ARG A 6 2.30 -77.97 9.22
C ARG A 6 1.34 -77.28 8.23
N GLU A 7 1.60 -77.44 6.94
CA GLU A 7 0.65 -77.22 5.83
C GLU A 7 -0.58 -78.13 5.91
N VAL A 8 -1.71 -77.66 5.35
CA VAL A 8 -2.72 -78.53 4.73
C VAL A 8 -3.14 -77.91 3.39
N LYS A 9 -2.74 -78.57 2.29
CA LYS A 9 -3.39 -78.45 0.97
C LYS A 9 -4.67 -79.28 0.98
N LYS A 10 -5.75 -78.76 0.38
CA LYS A 10 -6.76 -79.60 -0.29
C LYS A 10 -7.34 -78.88 -1.52
N THR A 11 -7.43 -79.70 -2.56
CA THR A 11 -7.66 -79.46 -3.98
C THR A 11 -9.10 -79.07 -4.34
N GLU A 12 -9.20 -78.29 -5.41
CA GLU A 12 -10.30 -77.96 -6.35
C GLU A 12 -11.65 -78.70 -6.25
N ILE A 13 -12.75 -77.97 -6.47
CA ILE A 13 -13.77 -78.29 -7.50
C ILE A 13 -14.32 -76.98 -8.11
N LEU A 14 -14.14 -76.83 -9.42
CA LEU A 14 -14.79 -75.85 -10.30
C LEU A 14 -16.30 -76.04 -10.38
N ARG A 15 -17.08 -74.95 -10.25
CA ARG A 15 -18.34 -74.79 -10.99
C ARG A 15 -18.45 -73.39 -11.57
N SER A 16 -18.64 -73.39 -12.88
CA SER A 16 -18.79 -72.24 -13.76
C SER A 16 -20.03 -71.40 -13.47
N LEU A 17 -19.86 -70.09 -13.36
CA LEU A 17 -20.90 -69.11 -13.68
C LEU A 17 -20.29 -68.12 -14.68
N ARG A 18 -20.61 -68.32 -15.96
CA ARG A 18 -20.42 -67.31 -17.00
C ARG A 18 -21.36 -66.15 -16.67
N VAL A 19 -20.82 -65.06 -16.15
CA VAL A 19 -21.49 -63.75 -16.20
C VAL A 19 -20.88 -63.01 -17.38
N THR A 20 -21.62 -62.97 -18.48
CA THR A 20 -21.37 -62.09 -19.61
C THR A 20 -21.61 -60.65 -19.16
N SER A 21 -20.57 -59.92 -18.76
CA SER A 21 -20.68 -58.46 -18.61
C SER A 21 -20.54 -57.81 -19.98
N VAL A 22 -21.69 -57.58 -20.63
CA VAL A 22 -21.79 -56.64 -21.75
C VAL A 22 -21.59 -55.24 -21.16
N THR A 23 -20.35 -54.77 -21.11
CA THR A 23 -20.07 -53.35 -20.84
C THR A 23 -20.27 -52.61 -22.16
N SER A 24 -21.40 -51.91 -22.28
CA SER A 24 -21.69 -51.12 -23.48
C SER A 24 -20.59 -50.04 -23.66
N PRO A 25 -20.23 -49.68 -24.91
CA PRO A 25 -19.26 -48.61 -25.18
C PRO A 25 -19.62 -47.28 -24.49
N LEU A 26 -20.92 -47.04 -24.29
CA LEU A 26 -21.48 -45.88 -23.59
C LEU A 26 -21.09 -45.81 -22.10
N THR A 27 -20.93 -46.96 -21.43
CA THR A 27 -20.55 -46.99 -20.01
C THR A 27 -19.07 -46.65 -19.82
N LYS A 28 -18.21 -47.03 -20.78
CA LYS A 28 -16.79 -46.66 -20.79
C LYS A 28 -16.58 -45.19 -21.17
N LEU A 29 -17.39 -44.63 -22.08
CA LEU A 29 -17.38 -43.19 -22.37
C LEU A 29 -17.85 -42.35 -21.17
N ALA A 30 -18.85 -42.81 -20.41
CA ALA A 30 -19.34 -42.09 -19.23
C ALA A 30 -18.29 -42.00 -18.11
N CYS A 31 -17.50 -43.05 -17.88
CA CYS A 31 -16.41 -43.02 -16.89
C CYS A 31 -15.21 -42.16 -17.33
N ILE A 32 -14.91 -42.09 -18.63
CA ILE A 32 -13.87 -41.18 -19.16
C ILE A 32 -14.35 -39.73 -19.15
N ALA A 33 -15.64 -39.47 -19.42
CA ALA A 33 -16.22 -38.14 -19.28
C ALA A 33 -16.27 -37.67 -17.81
N ALA A 34 -16.57 -38.55 -16.86
CA ALA A 34 -16.55 -38.20 -15.43
C ALA A 34 -15.13 -37.89 -14.92
N LEU A 35 -14.09 -38.54 -15.46
CA LEU A 35 -12.69 -38.22 -15.17
C LEU A 35 -12.18 -36.97 -15.93
N ALA A 36 -12.76 -36.66 -17.10
CA ALA A 36 -12.42 -35.46 -17.87
C ALA A 36 -13.11 -34.18 -17.34
N PHE A 37 -14.29 -34.29 -16.70
CA PHE A 37 -14.99 -33.15 -16.10
C PHE A 37 -14.67 -32.92 -14.60
N GLY A 38 -14.01 -33.87 -13.93
CA GLY A 38 -13.47 -33.66 -12.57
C GLY A 38 -12.09 -33.02 -12.51
N GLY A 39 -11.41 -32.87 -13.66
CA GLY A 39 -10.00 -32.50 -13.74
C GLY A 39 -9.75 -31.12 -14.35
N CYS A 40 -10.30 -30.04 -13.78
CA CYS A 40 -9.84 -28.66 -14.10
C CYS A 40 -10.29 -27.58 -13.10
N HIS A 41 -10.44 -27.93 -11.82
CA HIS A 41 -10.39 -26.94 -10.74
C HIS A 41 -9.35 -27.41 -9.72
N ARG A 42 -8.07 -27.12 -10.00
CA ARG A 42 -7.12 -26.98 -8.88
C ARG A 42 -7.67 -25.84 -8.04
N SER A 43 -8.37 -26.15 -6.95
CA SER A 43 -8.69 -25.17 -5.91
C SER A 43 -7.38 -24.49 -5.57
N GLU A 44 -7.25 -23.20 -5.89
CA GLU A 44 -6.08 -22.42 -5.50
C GLU A 44 -5.97 -22.57 -3.96
N GLN A 45 -4.87 -23.16 -3.48
CA GLN A 45 -4.69 -23.37 -2.05
C GLN A 45 -4.63 -22.00 -1.38
N THR A 46 -5.54 -21.79 -0.43
CA THR A 46 -5.61 -20.56 0.35
C THR A 46 -5.28 -20.83 1.81
N ILE A 47 -4.79 -19.80 2.48
CA ILE A 47 -4.51 -19.79 3.91
C ILE A 47 -5.20 -18.61 4.57
N SER A 48 -5.56 -18.82 5.83
CA SER A 48 -6.16 -17.83 6.71
C SER A 48 -5.26 -17.55 7.91
N GLY A 49 -5.47 -16.43 8.58
CA GLY A 49 -4.76 -16.01 9.78
C GLY A 49 -4.00 -14.70 9.57
N PRO A 50 -3.34 -14.20 10.63
CA PRO A 50 -2.54 -12.99 10.55
C PRO A 50 -1.59 -13.02 9.35
N LEU A 51 -1.44 -11.86 8.74
CA LEU A 51 -0.52 -11.63 7.63
C LEU A 51 0.52 -10.64 8.14
N ARG A 52 1.81 -10.96 7.98
CA ARG A 52 2.90 -10.08 8.42
C ARG A 52 2.80 -8.74 7.69
N GLN A 53 3.04 -7.63 8.39
CA GLN A 53 2.90 -6.28 7.86
C GLN A 53 4.09 -5.41 8.24
N ARG A 54 4.86 -5.00 7.23
CA ARG A 54 6.02 -4.11 7.38
C ARG A 54 5.73 -2.71 6.86
N GLY A 55 6.49 -1.73 7.32
CA GLY A 55 6.44 -0.36 6.80
C GLY A 55 7.59 -0.06 5.85
N TYR A 56 7.35 0.67 4.76
CA TYR A 56 8.45 1.26 3.97
C TYR A 56 8.77 2.66 4.47
N LEU A 57 9.95 2.86 5.05
CA LEU A 57 10.45 4.15 5.50
C LEU A 57 11.16 4.85 4.34
N TRP A 58 10.36 5.46 3.46
CA TRP A 58 10.86 6.18 2.29
C TRP A 58 11.27 7.61 2.66
N GLN A 59 12.47 7.78 3.25
CA GLN A 59 13.06 9.07 3.63
C GLN A 59 14.58 9.08 3.37
N ARG A 60 15.07 10.17 2.76
CA ARG A 60 16.52 10.39 2.56
C ARG A 60 17.16 10.97 3.81
N ASP A 61 16.48 11.91 4.47
CA ASP A 61 17.00 12.64 5.62
C ASP A 61 16.36 12.14 6.91
N TRP A 62 17.17 11.60 7.82
CA TRP A 62 16.70 11.14 9.13
C TRP A 62 16.60 12.31 10.10
N THR A 63 15.45 12.98 10.07
CA THR A 63 15.09 14.02 11.03
C THR A 63 14.52 13.41 12.32
N PRO A 64 14.38 14.17 13.43
CA PRO A 64 13.72 13.67 14.64
C PRO A 64 12.33 13.07 14.37
N ALA A 65 11.54 13.67 13.46
CA ALA A 65 10.23 13.13 13.09
C ALA A 65 10.30 11.77 12.38
N VAL A 66 11.41 11.46 11.70
CA VAL A 66 11.66 10.15 11.07
C VAL A 66 12.05 9.12 12.11
N VAL A 67 12.90 9.51 13.07
CA VAL A 67 13.28 8.68 14.22
C VAL A 67 12.05 8.33 15.07
N ASP A 68 11.21 9.31 15.39
CA ASP A 68 9.95 9.09 16.13
C ASP A 68 9.01 8.16 15.36
N ALA A 69 8.93 8.30 14.03
CA ALA A 69 8.11 7.45 13.19
C ALA A 69 8.62 5.99 13.15
N LEU A 70 9.94 5.79 13.20
CA LEU A 70 10.54 4.46 13.30
C LEU A 70 10.20 3.82 14.65
N GLY A 71 10.27 4.54 15.77
CA GLY A 71 9.87 4.02 17.08
C GLY A 71 8.35 3.76 17.23
N GLU A 72 7.49 4.48 16.49
CA GLU A 72 6.07 4.11 16.37
C GLU A 72 5.87 2.89 15.47
N ALA A 73 6.68 2.73 14.41
CA ALA A 73 6.65 1.58 13.53
C ALA A 73 7.04 0.30 14.26
N ASP A 74 8.12 0.30 15.04
CA ASP A 74 8.57 -0.84 15.85
C ASP A 74 7.48 -1.37 16.79
N ARG A 75 6.72 -0.47 17.42
CA ARG A 75 5.61 -0.83 18.31
C ARG A 75 4.38 -1.42 17.61
N ARG A 76 4.25 -1.29 16.30
CA ARG A 76 2.99 -1.53 15.57
C ARG A 76 3.11 -2.46 14.38
N LEU A 77 4.28 -2.55 13.76
CA LEU A 77 4.58 -3.27 12.54
C LEU A 77 5.56 -4.42 12.82
N ASP A 78 5.55 -5.43 11.97
CA ASP A 78 6.42 -6.61 12.09
C ASP A 78 7.82 -6.40 11.48
N GLY A 79 8.20 -5.13 11.27
CA GLY A 79 9.47 -4.74 10.66
C GLY A 79 9.37 -3.52 9.74
N VAL A 80 10.53 -3.03 9.32
CA VAL A 80 10.66 -1.85 8.47
C VAL A 80 11.66 -2.09 7.36
N VAL A 81 11.28 -1.66 6.15
CA VAL A 81 12.18 -1.54 5.01
C VAL A 81 12.65 -0.08 4.94
N ILE A 82 13.94 0.15 5.16
CA ILE A 82 14.55 1.48 5.17
C ILE A 82 15.08 1.81 3.77
N LEU A 83 14.80 3.00 3.26
CA LEU A 83 15.49 3.49 2.07
C LEU A 83 16.99 3.65 2.37
N GLY A 84 17.85 2.90 1.69
CA GLY A 84 19.30 3.02 1.78
C GLY A 84 19.86 4.08 0.84
N ALA A 85 19.44 4.05 -0.43
CA ALA A 85 19.84 5.04 -1.42
C ALA A 85 18.90 5.08 -2.63
N GLU A 86 18.97 6.18 -3.38
CA GLU A 86 18.34 6.33 -4.70
C GLU A 86 19.39 6.66 -5.76
N ILE A 87 19.30 6.00 -6.92
CA ILE A 87 20.16 6.23 -8.09
C ILE A 87 19.33 6.80 -9.22
N HIS A 88 19.76 7.90 -9.82
CA HIS A 88 19.27 8.39 -11.11
C HIS A 88 20.36 8.18 -12.16
N LEU A 89 20.10 7.28 -13.11
CA LEU A 89 21.01 6.95 -14.20
C LEU A 89 20.82 7.85 -15.43
N ALA A 90 19.96 8.88 -15.33
CA ALA A 90 19.73 9.83 -16.40
C ALA A 90 20.92 10.82 -16.49
N GLY A 91 21.52 10.95 -17.68
CA GLY A 91 22.62 11.89 -17.93
C GLY A 91 23.97 11.22 -18.16
N LYS A 92 25.05 12.01 -18.16
CA LYS A 92 26.42 11.53 -18.43
C LYS A 92 27.06 10.82 -17.24
N LYS A 93 26.59 11.09 -16.01
CA LYS A 93 27.07 10.51 -14.76
C LYS A 93 25.88 10.13 -13.89
N PRO A 94 25.92 8.99 -13.18
CA PRO A 94 24.90 8.64 -12.20
C PRO A 94 24.82 9.67 -11.07
N GLU A 95 23.61 10.07 -10.70
CA GLU A 95 23.34 10.86 -9.51
C GLU A 95 22.89 9.92 -8.39
N ILE A 96 23.55 10.00 -7.23
CA ILE A 96 23.32 9.11 -6.09
C ILE A 96 22.92 9.96 -4.89
N ALA A 97 21.79 9.62 -4.27
CA ALA A 97 21.37 10.17 -2.99
C ALA A 97 21.32 9.03 -1.95
N LYS A 98 22.33 8.94 -1.08
CA LYS A 98 22.32 8.00 0.05
C LYS A 98 21.49 8.60 1.19
N ALA A 99 20.71 7.76 1.86
CA ALA A 99 19.99 8.18 3.05
C ALA A 99 20.97 8.38 4.23
N THR A 100 20.70 9.37 5.08
CA THR A 100 21.46 9.66 6.29
C THR A 100 20.98 8.78 7.45
N ILE A 101 21.04 7.46 7.28
CA ILE A 101 20.52 6.49 8.25
C ILE A 101 21.21 6.69 9.62
N ASP A 102 20.39 6.87 10.66
CA ASP A 102 20.86 6.77 12.05
C ASP A 102 20.89 5.28 12.42
N TRP A 103 22.06 4.67 12.28
CA TRP A 103 22.24 3.24 12.50
C TRP A 103 22.07 2.83 13.97
N ASP A 104 22.34 3.71 14.92
CA ASP A 104 22.15 3.43 16.34
C ASP A 104 20.65 3.35 16.68
N VAL A 105 19.84 4.25 16.09
CA VAL A 105 18.39 4.17 16.16
C VAL A 105 17.89 2.92 15.43
N ALA A 106 18.35 2.65 14.21
CA ALA A 106 17.92 1.47 13.46
C ALA A 106 18.19 0.18 14.24
N LYS A 107 19.39 0.03 14.81
CA LYS A 107 19.77 -1.13 15.64
C LYS A 107 18.88 -1.30 16.88
N ARG A 108 18.49 -0.19 17.50
CA ARG A 108 17.72 -0.21 18.75
C ARG A 108 16.22 -0.46 18.53
N GLU A 109 15.65 0.14 17.48
CA GLU A 109 14.21 0.16 17.19
C GLU A 109 13.83 -0.82 16.06
N GLY A 110 14.68 -1.80 15.72
CA GLY A 110 14.51 -2.62 14.53
C GLY A 110 15.02 -4.04 14.70
N GLU A 111 14.14 -4.94 15.13
CA GLU A 111 14.42 -6.38 15.15
C GLU A 111 14.39 -6.98 13.73
N HIS A 112 13.46 -6.52 12.89
CA HIS A 112 13.22 -7.02 11.54
C HIS A 112 13.45 -5.95 10.47
N LEU A 113 14.72 -5.72 10.14
CA LEU A 113 15.15 -4.67 9.22
C LEU A 113 15.45 -5.17 7.82
N ALA A 114 15.07 -4.36 6.84
CA ALA A 114 15.47 -4.51 5.45
C ALA A 114 15.99 -3.19 4.89
N LEU A 115 16.85 -3.25 3.86
CA LEU A 115 17.31 -2.06 3.13
C LEU A 115 16.81 -2.09 1.70
N ALA A 116 16.34 -0.94 1.20
CA ALA A 116 16.02 -0.76 -0.20
C ALA A 116 17.08 0.10 -0.92
N LEU A 117 17.53 -0.38 -2.08
CA LEU A 117 18.24 0.41 -3.07
C LEU A 117 17.28 0.69 -4.22
N ARG A 118 16.93 1.97 -4.39
CA ARG A 118 16.01 2.39 -5.46
C ARG A 118 16.76 2.93 -6.66
N VAL A 119 16.30 2.56 -7.85
CA VAL A 119 16.84 3.06 -9.12
C VAL A 119 15.71 3.70 -9.90
N ALA A 120 15.89 4.95 -10.31
CA ALA A 120 14.95 5.65 -11.17
C ALA A 120 14.81 4.93 -12.52
N PRO A 121 13.67 5.09 -13.23
CA PRO A 121 13.46 4.44 -14.51
C PRO A 121 14.63 4.64 -15.48
N PHE A 122 15.12 3.53 -16.04
CA PHE A 122 16.26 3.52 -16.95
C PHE A 122 15.92 2.73 -18.21
N ALA A 123 16.16 3.33 -19.37
CA ALA A 123 15.77 2.76 -20.66
C ALA A 123 16.68 1.63 -21.15
N GLY A 124 17.88 1.50 -20.57
CA GLY A 124 18.95 0.62 -21.03
C GLY A 124 20.11 1.42 -21.65
N PRO A 125 21.18 0.73 -22.07
CA PRO A 125 21.32 -0.73 -22.17
C PRO A 125 21.49 -1.44 -20.81
N PHE A 126 21.20 -2.74 -20.74
CA PHE A 126 21.38 -3.56 -19.53
C PHE A 126 22.50 -4.58 -19.77
N ARG A 127 23.76 -4.17 -19.60
CA ARG A 127 24.91 -5.07 -19.75
C ARG A 127 25.43 -5.53 -18.38
N SER A 128 26.20 -6.61 -18.39
CA SER A 128 26.80 -7.19 -17.17
C SER A 128 28.06 -6.46 -16.71
N ASP A 129 28.62 -5.60 -17.56
CA ASP A 129 29.93 -4.97 -17.42
C ASP A 129 29.90 -3.47 -17.73
N ASP A 130 28.71 -2.86 -17.78
CA ASP A 130 28.58 -1.42 -18.02
C ASP A 130 28.59 -0.58 -16.73
N ALA A 131 28.85 0.71 -16.88
CA ALA A 131 28.91 1.63 -15.75
C ALA A 131 27.63 1.64 -14.89
N PRO A 132 26.40 1.56 -15.45
CA PRO A 132 25.18 1.42 -14.65
C PRO A 132 25.19 0.25 -13.68
N VAL A 133 25.46 -0.98 -14.15
CA VAL A 133 25.44 -2.15 -13.26
C VAL A 133 26.56 -2.09 -12.23
N GLN A 134 27.73 -1.57 -12.60
CA GLN A 134 28.86 -1.42 -11.68
C GLN A 134 28.51 -0.47 -10.53
N VAL A 135 27.91 0.68 -10.82
CA VAL A 135 27.46 1.64 -9.80
C VAL A 135 26.40 1.04 -8.87
N ILE A 136 25.45 0.29 -9.43
CA ILE A 136 24.42 -0.40 -8.65
C ILE A 136 25.05 -1.44 -7.71
N VAL A 137 25.98 -2.25 -8.23
CA VAL A 137 26.69 -3.29 -7.47
C VAL A 137 27.54 -2.67 -6.34
N ASP A 138 28.30 -1.62 -6.63
CA ASP A 138 29.16 -0.99 -5.65
C ASP A 138 28.35 -0.31 -4.55
N LEU A 139 27.23 0.33 -4.90
CA LEU A 139 26.35 0.92 -3.89
C LEU A 139 25.65 -0.14 -3.03
N ALA A 140 25.22 -1.26 -3.62
CA ALA A 140 24.67 -2.38 -2.86
C ALA A 140 25.70 -2.95 -1.87
N LYS A 141 26.96 -3.17 -2.31
CA LYS A 141 28.06 -3.58 -1.41
C LYS A 141 28.24 -2.59 -0.27
N GLN A 142 28.25 -1.30 -0.58
CA GLN A 142 28.45 -0.27 0.42
C GLN A 142 27.33 -0.27 1.46
N LEU A 143 26.06 -0.29 1.04
CA LEU A 143 24.92 -0.32 1.96
C LEU A 143 24.93 -1.55 2.88
N LEU A 144 25.23 -2.73 2.34
CA LEU A 144 25.35 -3.95 3.12
C LEU A 144 26.55 -3.91 4.08
N SER A 145 27.66 -3.28 3.67
CA SER A 145 28.83 -3.09 4.52
C SER A 145 28.59 -2.08 5.63
N ASP A 146 27.90 -0.98 5.32
CA ASP A 146 27.53 0.07 6.27
C ASP A 146 26.68 -0.56 7.39
N ALA A 147 25.63 -1.31 7.05
CA ALA A 147 24.80 -2.01 8.04
C ALA A 147 25.63 -2.95 8.94
N ARG A 148 26.50 -3.78 8.35
CA ARG A 148 27.37 -4.68 9.11
C ARG A 148 28.36 -3.95 10.02
N ALA A 149 28.92 -2.84 9.57
CA ALA A 149 29.86 -2.04 10.36
C ALA A 149 29.22 -1.41 11.61
N HIS A 150 27.90 -1.25 11.59
CA HIS A 150 27.09 -0.79 12.72
C HIS A 150 26.39 -1.93 13.47
N ASP A 151 26.78 -3.19 13.23
CA ASP A 151 26.16 -4.41 13.79
C ASP A 151 24.65 -4.53 13.55
N VAL A 152 24.15 -3.97 12.45
CA VAL A 152 22.76 -4.14 12.02
C VAL A 152 22.67 -5.37 11.14
N THR A 153 21.90 -6.37 11.58
CA THR A 153 21.58 -7.54 10.77
C THR A 153 20.37 -7.24 9.91
N LEU A 154 20.50 -7.43 8.61
CA LEU A 154 19.40 -7.25 7.66
C LEU A 154 18.77 -8.60 7.35
N GLU A 155 17.45 -8.68 7.42
CA GLU A 155 16.70 -9.84 6.93
C GLU A 155 16.67 -9.87 5.40
N GLU A 156 16.60 -8.68 4.79
CA GLU A 156 16.31 -8.54 3.38
C GLU A 156 16.96 -7.30 2.76
N PHE A 157 17.38 -7.44 1.50
CA PHE A 157 17.77 -6.33 0.65
C PHE A 157 16.83 -6.26 -0.56
N GLN A 158 16.13 -5.14 -0.68
CA GLN A 158 15.20 -4.85 -1.77
C GLN A 158 15.88 -4.03 -2.86
N PHE A 159 15.81 -4.50 -4.09
CA PHE A 159 16.19 -3.72 -5.26
C PHE A 159 14.93 -3.16 -5.93
N ASP A 160 14.67 -1.89 -5.68
CA ASP A 160 13.48 -1.16 -6.11
C ASP A 160 13.72 -0.48 -7.46
N PHE A 161 13.32 -1.15 -8.54
CA PHE A 161 13.55 -0.65 -9.90
C PHE A 161 12.34 -0.89 -10.81
N ASP A 162 11.73 0.20 -11.25
CA ASP A 162 10.62 0.22 -12.20
C ASP A 162 11.10 -0.02 -13.64
N CYS A 163 11.55 -1.25 -13.91
CA CYS A 163 11.94 -1.68 -15.25
C CYS A 163 10.76 -1.61 -16.24
N ALA A 164 10.98 -1.01 -17.41
CA ALA A 164 10.01 -1.09 -18.49
C ALA A 164 9.77 -2.56 -18.90
N GLN A 165 8.51 -2.96 -19.11
CA GLN A 165 8.15 -4.34 -19.43
C GLN A 165 8.97 -4.94 -20.60
N LYS A 166 9.19 -4.14 -21.66
CA LYS A 166 9.99 -4.56 -22.83
C LYS A 166 11.45 -4.94 -22.50
N ASN A 167 11.97 -4.49 -21.37
CA ASN A 167 13.35 -4.68 -20.94
C ASN A 167 13.51 -5.83 -19.93
N LEU A 168 12.44 -6.51 -19.51
CA LEU A 168 12.50 -7.54 -18.46
C LEU A 168 13.49 -8.67 -18.75
N ARG A 169 13.62 -9.08 -20.02
CA ARG A 169 14.60 -10.09 -20.41
C ARG A 169 16.03 -9.63 -20.11
N SER A 170 16.35 -8.39 -20.41
CA SER A 170 17.70 -7.82 -20.23
C SER A 170 17.95 -7.39 -18.78
N TYR A 171 16.90 -6.99 -18.06
CA TYR A 171 16.99 -6.67 -16.63
C TYR A 171 17.51 -7.84 -15.79
N ARG A 172 17.22 -9.09 -16.19
CA ARG A 172 17.78 -10.30 -15.57
C ARG A 172 19.31 -10.24 -15.45
N THR A 173 20.01 -9.58 -16.36
CA THR A 173 21.46 -9.41 -16.31
C THR A 173 21.92 -8.68 -15.04
N TRP A 174 21.21 -7.63 -14.64
CA TRP A 174 21.53 -6.90 -13.41
C TRP A 174 21.24 -7.73 -12.15
N LEU A 175 20.14 -8.51 -12.15
CA LEU A 175 19.82 -9.39 -11.02
C LEU A 175 20.89 -10.46 -10.81
N LEU A 176 21.43 -11.03 -11.90
CA LEU A 176 22.52 -12.00 -11.83
C LEU A 176 23.82 -11.39 -11.28
N ALA A 177 24.09 -10.11 -11.56
CA ALA A 177 25.24 -9.40 -11.01
C ALA A 177 25.06 -9.04 -9.52
N LEU A 178 23.83 -8.68 -9.12
CA LEU A 178 23.51 -8.29 -7.74
C LEU A 178 23.37 -9.46 -6.78
N LYS A 179 22.79 -10.59 -7.20
CA LYS A 179 22.54 -11.75 -6.34
C LYS A 179 23.75 -12.19 -5.50
N PRO A 180 24.95 -12.41 -6.08
CA PRO A 180 26.11 -12.84 -5.28
C PRO A 180 26.61 -11.77 -4.30
N ILE A 181 26.27 -10.50 -4.50
CA ILE A 181 26.62 -9.39 -3.61
C ILE A 181 25.71 -9.32 -2.41
N VAL A 182 24.42 -9.59 -2.62
CA VAL A 182 23.38 -9.52 -1.60
C VAL A 182 23.43 -10.72 -0.65
N GLN A 183 23.76 -11.90 -1.19
CA GLN A 183 23.90 -13.13 -0.41
C GLN A 183 24.91 -12.97 0.75
N PRO A 184 24.61 -13.53 1.94
CA PRO A 184 23.50 -14.44 2.25
C PRO A 184 22.17 -13.76 2.59
N THR A 185 22.09 -12.43 2.58
CA THR A 185 20.85 -11.67 2.81
C THR A 185 19.79 -12.05 1.78
N ARG A 186 18.51 -12.11 2.17
CA ARG A 186 17.40 -12.37 1.25
C ARG A 186 17.34 -11.29 0.18
N PHE A 187 17.36 -11.67 -1.09
CA PHE A 187 17.32 -10.74 -2.22
C PHE A 187 15.91 -10.62 -2.80
N VAL A 188 15.32 -9.43 -2.74
CA VAL A 188 13.95 -9.14 -3.18
C VAL A 188 13.95 -8.00 -4.19
N ILE A 189 13.01 -8.01 -5.13
CA ILE A 189 12.84 -6.96 -6.14
C ILE A 189 11.43 -6.39 -6.13
N THR A 190 11.29 -5.13 -6.52
CA THR A 190 9.97 -4.57 -6.87
C THR A 190 9.48 -5.16 -8.20
N VAL A 191 8.19 -5.48 -8.26
CA VAL A 191 7.49 -6.01 -9.44
C VAL A 191 6.24 -5.19 -9.73
N LEU A 192 6.10 -4.77 -10.99
CA LEU A 192 4.91 -4.07 -11.46
C LEU A 192 3.85 -5.07 -11.99
N PRO A 193 2.54 -4.81 -11.78
CA PRO A 193 1.47 -5.67 -12.27
C PRO A 193 1.50 -5.96 -13.77
N ALA A 194 1.98 -5.00 -14.57
CA ALA A 194 2.13 -5.16 -16.02
C ALA A 194 3.05 -6.33 -16.39
N TRP A 195 4.06 -6.62 -15.57
CA TRP A 195 5.04 -7.69 -15.82
C TRP A 195 4.44 -9.08 -15.68
N LEU A 196 3.36 -9.24 -14.90
CA LEU A 196 2.75 -10.54 -14.63
C LEU A 196 2.24 -11.25 -15.90
N ASN A 197 2.04 -10.52 -17.01
CA ASN A 197 1.64 -11.08 -18.32
C ASN A 197 2.84 -11.37 -19.23
N ASP A 198 4.04 -10.93 -18.87
CA ASP A 198 5.20 -11.03 -19.73
C ASP A 198 5.82 -12.43 -19.68
N SER A 199 6.16 -12.98 -20.84
CA SER A 199 6.82 -14.29 -20.95
C SER A 199 8.19 -14.34 -20.25
N ALA A 200 8.88 -13.20 -20.13
CA ALA A 200 10.18 -13.12 -19.46
C ALA A 200 10.06 -13.11 -17.93
N PHE A 201 8.92 -12.71 -17.38
CA PHE A 201 8.74 -12.49 -15.95
C PHE A 201 9.05 -13.75 -15.12
N ARG A 202 8.57 -14.93 -15.54
CA ARG A 202 8.85 -16.20 -14.84
C ARG A 202 10.34 -16.48 -14.69
N LYS A 203 11.15 -16.16 -15.71
CA LYS A 203 12.61 -16.36 -15.64
C LYS A 203 13.27 -15.31 -14.76
N LEU A 204 12.75 -14.08 -14.74
CA LEU A 204 13.24 -12.99 -13.92
C LEU A 204 13.09 -13.31 -12.42
N VAL A 205 11.87 -13.63 -11.96
CA VAL A 205 11.60 -13.84 -10.52
C VAL A 205 12.20 -15.11 -9.93
N ARG A 206 12.74 -16.01 -10.77
CA ARG A 206 13.49 -17.18 -10.31
C ARG A 206 14.94 -16.86 -9.92
N GLU A 207 15.43 -15.66 -10.25
CA GLU A 207 16.77 -15.24 -9.84
C GLU A 207 16.82 -14.70 -8.40
N VAL A 208 15.67 -14.39 -7.80
CA VAL A 208 15.53 -13.71 -6.51
C VAL A 208 14.82 -14.61 -5.50
N ASP A 209 14.91 -14.26 -4.22
CA ASP A 209 14.31 -15.04 -3.11
C ASP A 209 12.84 -14.69 -2.87
N GLY A 210 12.38 -13.57 -3.45
CA GLY A 210 11.01 -13.09 -3.42
C GLY A 210 10.85 -11.79 -4.21
N TYR A 211 9.63 -11.25 -4.22
CA TYR A 211 9.37 -9.94 -4.82
C TYR A 211 8.25 -9.18 -4.11
N VAL A 212 8.29 -7.86 -4.19
CA VAL A 212 7.23 -6.95 -3.75
C VAL A 212 6.37 -6.58 -4.95
N LEU A 213 5.11 -7.00 -4.97
CA LEU A 213 4.14 -6.61 -5.97
C LEU A 213 3.55 -5.24 -5.65
N GLN A 214 3.89 -4.23 -6.45
CA GLN A 214 3.42 -2.86 -6.26
C GLN A 214 2.05 -2.63 -6.93
N VAL A 215 0.97 -2.66 -6.14
CA VAL A 215 -0.41 -2.57 -6.64
C VAL A 215 -0.97 -1.15 -6.69
N HIS A 216 -0.09 -0.16 -6.80
CA HIS A 216 -0.44 1.25 -6.86
C HIS A 216 0.48 2.02 -7.81
N SER A 217 -0.06 3.05 -8.46
CA SER A 217 0.69 3.91 -9.36
C SER A 217 -0.05 5.23 -9.62
N VAL A 218 0.69 6.25 -10.03
CA VAL A 218 0.08 7.49 -10.52
C VAL A 218 -0.28 7.31 -11.99
N PRO A 219 -1.54 7.54 -12.40
CA PRO A 219 -1.95 7.36 -13.79
C PRO A 219 -1.18 8.28 -14.74
N ILE A 220 -0.63 7.72 -15.81
CA ILE A 220 0.16 8.47 -16.81
C ILE A 220 -0.69 9.35 -17.73
N SER A 221 -2.01 9.19 -17.70
CA SER A 221 -2.98 10.00 -18.44
C SER A 221 -4.16 10.40 -17.57
N ALA A 222 -4.69 11.60 -17.81
CA ALA A 222 -5.83 12.17 -17.09
C ALA A 222 -7.17 11.53 -17.53
N GLY A 223 -7.39 10.26 -17.20
CA GLY A 223 -8.69 9.59 -17.33
C GLY A 223 -9.70 10.08 -16.28
N THR A 224 -10.99 9.83 -16.51
CA THR A 224 -12.09 10.24 -15.61
C THR A 224 -12.14 9.45 -14.30
N ASN A 225 -11.64 8.21 -14.30
CA ASN A 225 -11.61 7.32 -13.12
C ASN A 225 -10.18 6.95 -12.69
N ALA A 226 -9.24 7.88 -12.86
CA ALA A 226 -7.86 7.72 -12.40
C ALA A 226 -7.83 7.53 -10.87
N LYS A 227 -7.32 6.38 -10.42
CA LYS A 227 -7.15 6.03 -9.00
C LYS A 227 -5.68 5.70 -8.73
N LEU A 228 -5.23 5.97 -7.50
CA LEU A 228 -3.89 5.58 -7.04
C LEU A 228 -3.74 4.06 -6.92
N SER A 229 -4.81 3.41 -6.47
CA SER A 229 -4.92 1.95 -6.36
C SER A 229 -6.37 1.54 -6.59
N ASP A 230 -6.56 0.34 -7.13
CA ASP A 230 -7.86 -0.26 -7.40
C ASP A 230 -7.93 -1.63 -6.72
N ALA A 231 -8.84 -1.78 -5.75
CA ALA A 231 -8.95 -2.98 -4.95
C ALA A 231 -9.33 -4.23 -5.77
N ARG A 232 -10.13 -4.07 -6.83
CA ARG A 232 -10.48 -5.20 -7.70
C ARG A 232 -9.25 -5.67 -8.46
N LEU A 233 -8.51 -4.75 -9.06
CA LEU A 233 -7.27 -5.07 -9.78
C LEU A 233 -6.21 -5.67 -8.86
N ALA A 234 -6.06 -5.14 -7.63
CA ALA A 234 -5.14 -5.70 -6.64
C ALA A 234 -5.41 -7.19 -6.36
N ARG A 235 -6.68 -7.59 -6.22
CA ARG A 235 -7.06 -9.01 -6.04
C ARG A 235 -6.70 -9.86 -7.26
N GLU A 236 -6.96 -9.35 -8.46
CA GLU A 236 -6.63 -10.04 -9.71
C GLU A 236 -5.12 -10.24 -9.86
N TRP A 237 -4.33 -9.21 -9.55
CA TRP A 237 -2.88 -9.27 -9.60
C TRP A 237 -2.30 -10.23 -8.56
N VAL A 238 -2.82 -10.24 -7.32
CA VAL A 238 -2.39 -11.19 -6.27
C VAL A 238 -2.66 -12.64 -6.67
N ARG A 239 -3.87 -12.95 -7.17
CA ARG A 239 -4.18 -14.31 -7.67
C ARG A 239 -3.25 -14.72 -8.79
N LYS A 240 -2.91 -13.79 -9.68
CA LYS A 240 -2.02 -14.05 -10.81
C LYS A 240 -0.57 -14.22 -10.39
N ALA A 241 -0.09 -13.42 -9.45
CA ALA A 241 1.24 -13.53 -8.87
C ALA A 241 1.47 -14.89 -8.19
N ALA A 242 0.46 -15.41 -7.48
CA ALA A 242 0.50 -16.72 -6.84
C ALA A 242 0.82 -17.89 -7.80
N ARG A 243 0.40 -17.79 -9.07
CA ARG A 243 0.63 -18.84 -10.09
C ARG A 243 2.10 -19.03 -10.46
N PHE A 244 2.98 -18.11 -10.08
CA PHE A 244 4.41 -18.24 -10.31
C PHE A 244 5.12 -19.09 -9.25
N GLY A 245 4.45 -19.38 -8.11
CA GLY A 245 4.97 -20.25 -7.06
C GLY A 245 6.17 -19.68 -6.30
N ILE A 246 6.45 -18.39 -6.45
CA ILE A 246 7.51 -17.67 -5.73
C ILE A 246 6.85 -16.84 -4.63
N PRO A 247 7.37 -16.84 -3.38
CA PRO A 247 6.89 -16.00 -2.30
C PRO A 247 6.90 -14.51 -2.69
N PHE A 248 5.84 -13.80 -2.36
CA PHE A 248 5.73 -12.38 -2.64
C PHE A 248 5.01 -11.61 -1.55
N GLU A 249 5.24 -10.31 -1.59
CA GLU A 249 4.68 -9.31 -0.69
C GLU A 249 3.86 -8.32 -1.52
N VAL A 250 2.94 -7.60 -0.91
CA VAL A 250 2.12 -6.59 -1.62
C VAL A 250 2.36 -5.22 -1.02
N ALA A 251 2.81 -4.27 -1.85
CA ALA A 251 2.95 -2.87 -1.44
C ALA A 251 1.62 -2.12 -1.60
N LEU A 252 1.00 -1.77 -0.48
CA LEU A 252 -0.24 -0.99 -0.40
C LEU A 252 0.06 0.48 -0.10
N PRO A 253 -0.57 1.43 -0.82
CA PRO A 253 -0.31 2.85 -0.59
C PRO A 253 -1.01 3.35 0.67
N THR A 254 -0.38 4.26 1.38
CA THR A 254 -0.95 5.01 2.51
C THR A 254 -0.99 6.52 2.25
N TYR A 255 -0.54 6.94 1.06
CA TYR A 255 -0.35 8.33 0.73
C TYR A 255 -1.41 8.86 -0.24
N ARG A 256 -1.37 10.18 -0.42
CA ARG A 256 -2.02 10.89 -1.51
C ARG A 256 -0.99 11.67 -2.31
N CYS A 257 -1.26 11.90 -3.57
CA CYS A 257 -0.44 12.72 -4.43
C CYS A 257 -1.27 13.71 -5.22
N ALA A 258 -0.62 14.74 -5.73
CA ALA A 258 -1.16 15.61 -6.75
C ALA A 258 -0.38 15.38 -8.04
N ALA A 259 -1.07 15.15 -9.15
CA ALA A 259 -0.48 14.94 -10.46
C ALA A 259 -0.89 16.07 -11.40
N GLY A 260 0.09 16.72 -12.02
CA GLY A 260 -0.13 17.74 -13.03
C GLY A 260 -0.14 17.10 -14.42
N TYR A 261 -1.18 17.36 -15.19
CA TYR A 261 -1.33 16.91 -16.57
C TYR A 261 -1.31 18.10 -17.54
N GLY A 262 -0.60 17.94 -18.65
CA GLY A 262 -0.56 18.91 -19.72
C GLY A 262 -1.88 19.00 -20.47
N PRO A 263 -2.05 20.00 -21.37
CA PRO A 263 -3.23 20.11 -22.22
C PRO A 263 -3.49 18.89 -23.11
N ASP A 264 -2.43 18.15 -23.45
CA ASP A 264 -2.48 16.89 -24.20
C ASP A 264 -2.90 15.67 -23.33
N GLY A 265 -3.17 15.89 -22.04
CA GLY A 265 -3.55 14.88 -21.08
C GLY A 265 -2.40 14.02 -20.56
N ARG A 266 -1.14 14.31 -20.93
CA ARG A 266 0.03 13.56 -20.46
C ARG A 266 0.49 14.05 -19.10
N LEU A 267 0.99 13.12 -18.29
CA LEU A 267 1.56 13.43 -16.98
C LEU A 267 2.83 14.28 -17.14
N LEU A 268 2.86 15.44 -16.47
CA LEU A 268 4.02 16.35 -16.43
C LEU A 268 4.87 16.06 -15.20
N SER A 269 4.26 16.09 -14.01
CA SER A 269 4.94 15.89 -12.73
C SER A 269 3.96 15.48 -11.64
N VAL A 270 4.50 14.94 -10.55
CA VAL A 270 3.74 14.48 -9.39
C VAL A 270 4.34 15.08 -8.12
N ALA A 271 3.48 15.56 -7.23
CA ALA A 271 3.81 15.87 -5.85
C ALA A 271 3.38 14.69 -4.96
N MET A 272 4.35 13.89 -4.49
CA MET A 272 4.11 12.72 -3.63
C MET A 272 4.47 12.96 -2.17
N ASP A 273 5.22 14.02 -1.88
CA ASP A 273 5.64 14.41 -0.55
C ASP A 273 5.38 15.92 -0.31
N SER A 274 6.12 16.51 0.62
CA SER A 274 6.03 17.92 0.98
C SER A 274 6.51 18.86 -0.13
N VAL A 275 7.26 18.40 -1.14
CA VAL A 275 7.74 19.23 -2.25
C VAL A 275 6.64 19.37 -3.30
N GLN A 276 6.22 20.61 -3.56
CA GLN A 276 5.31 20.92 -4.65
C GLN A 276 6.10 21.29 -5.92
N PRO A 277 5.88 20.61 -7.05
CA PRO A 277 6.46 21.04 -8.31
C PRO A 277 5.80 22.34 -8.76
N VAL A 278 6.56 23.15 -9.49
CA VAL A 278 6.00 24.30 -10.20
C VAL A 278 5.34 23.81 -11.48
N TRP A 279 4.01 23.92 -11.55
CA TRP A 279 3.27 23.51 -12.74
C TRP A 279 3.14 24.67 -13.75
N PRO A 280 3.36 24.42 -15.05
CA PRO A 280 3.12 25.41 -16.09
C PRO A 280 1.65 25.90 -16.11
N PRO A 281 1.38 27.12 -16.60
CA PRO A 281 0.02 27.59 -16.85
C PRO A 281 -0.78 26.61 -17.73
N GLY A 282 -2.06 26.42 -17.42
CA GLY A 282 -2.92 25.45 -18.13
C GLY A 282 -2.77 23.99 -17.68
N THR A 283 -1.92 23.71 -16.68
CA THR A 283 -1.81 22.37 -16.10
C THR A 283 -3.10 22.00 -15.36
N ARG A 284 -3.66 20.84 -15.70
CA ARG A 284 -4.75 20.24 -14.94
C ARG A 284 -4.18 19.43 -13.79
N VAL A 285 -4.40 19.88 -12.56
CA VAL A 285 -3.98 19.17 -11.35
C VAL A 285 -5.09 18.24 -10.87
N LEU A 286 -4.77 16.95 -10.70
CA LEU A 286 -5.65 15.96 -10.10
C LEU A 286 -5.03 15.43 -8.81
N GLU A 287 -5.85 15.27 -7.78
CA GLU A 287 -5.43 14.62 -6.52
C GLU A 287 -5.90 13.17 -6.49
N PHE A 288 -5.00 12.28 -6.08
CA PHE A 288 -5.29 10.86 -5.89
C PHE A 288 -4.87 10.46 -4.48
N GLY A 289 -5.70 9.69 -3.79
CA GLY A 289 -5.40 9.19 -2.46
C GLY A 289 -5.68 7.70 -2.36
N ALA A 290 -4.95 7.03 -1.47
CA ALA A 290 -5.30 5.70 -1.01
C ALA A 290 -6.67 5.75 -0.31
N ASN A 291 -7.62 4.91 -0.75
CA ASN A 291 -8.91 4.75 -0.09
C ASN A 291 -8.77 3.76 1.06
N ALA A 292 -8.84 4.24 2.30
CA ALA A 292 -8.62 3.45 3.49
C ALA A 292 -9.66 2.33 3.66
N ASP A 293 -10.93 2.59 3.33
CA ASP A 293 -12.00 1.58 3.43
C ASP A 293 -11.82 0.45 2.42
N GLU A 294 -11.54 0.81 1.16
CA GLU A 294 -11.30 -0.17 0.09
C GLU A 294 -10.08 -1.05 0.42
N ILE A 295 -9.01 -0.46 0.96
CA ILE A 295 -7.80 -1.18 1.34
C ILE A 295 -8.01 -2.02 2.60
N ALA A 296 -8.76 -1.54 3.59
CA ALA A 296 -9.10 -2.34 4.77
C ALA A 296 -9.86 -3.61 4.39
N ALA A 297 -10.78 -3.51 3.41
CA ALA A 297 -11.48 -4.67 2.87
C ALA A 297 -10.52 -5.66 2.17
N LEU A 298 -9.47 -5.19 1.48
CA LEU A 298 -8.43 -6.06 0.93
C LEU A 298 -7.69 -6.82 2.04
N VAL A 299 -7.26 -6.11 3.08
CA VAL A 299 -6.53 -6.70 4.21
C VAL A 299 -7.39 -7.75 4.90
N SER A 300 -8.66 -7.43 5.20
CA SER A 300 -9.62 -8.37 5.79
C SER A 300 -9.72 -9.66 4.98
N ASP A 301 -9.83 -9.53 3.65
CA ASP A 301 -10.01 -10.67 2.77
C ASP A 301 -8.73 -11.49 2.59
N TRP A 302 -7.56 -10.86 2.59
CA TRP A 302 -6.28 -11.59 2.54
C TRP A 302 -5.91 -12.24 3.88
N GLN A 303 -6.37 -11.69 5.01
CA GLN A 303 -6.27 -12.38 6.29
C GLN A 303 -7.19 -13.61 6.35
N LYS A 304 -8.35 -13.57 5.68
CA LYS A 304 -9.28 -14.72 5.63
C LYS A 304 -8.90 -15.76 4.59
N THR A 305 -8.52 -15.34 3.39
CA THR A 305 -8.39 -16.23 2.22
C THR A 305 -7.34 -15.71 1.23
N ARG A 306 -6.06 -15.66 1.62
CA ARG A 306 -4.96 -15.34 0.68
C ARG A 306 -4.38 -16.58 0.01
N PRO A 307 -3.78 -16.46 -1.18
CA PRO A 307 -2.90 -17.51 -1.71
C PRO A 307 -1.70 -17.74 -0.80
N LEU A 308 -1.20 -18.98 -0.73
CA LEU A 308 -0.04 -19.35 0.10
C LEU A 308 1.22 -18.51 -0.18
N GLN A 309 1.38 -18.04 -1.41
CA GLN A 309 2.56 -17.26 -1.83
C GLN A 309 2.51 -15.81 -1.36
N LEU A 310 1.35 -15.28 -0.96
CA LEU A 310 1.27 -13.95 -0.35
C LEU A 310 1.72 -14.06 1.11
N CYS A 311 2.96 -13.67 1.37
CA CYS A 311 3.59 -13.85 2.68
C CYS A 311 3.45 -12.60 3.57
N GLU A 312 3.48 -11.40 2.99
CA GLU A 312 3.50 -10.15 3.76
C GLU A 312 2.82 -8.97 3.02
N LEU A 313 2.49 -7.92 3.76
CA LEU A 313 2.12 -6.60 3.25
C LEU A 313 3.22 -5.58 3.57
N ILE A 314 3.46 -4.67 2.64
CA ILE A 314 4.29 -3.48 2.86
C ILE A 314 3.42 -2.23 2.76
N TRP A 315 3.42 -1.43 3.82
CA TRP A 315 2.78 -0.13 3.85
C TRP A 315 3.69 0.93 3.23
N TYR A 316 3.36 1.35 2.01
CA TYR A 316 4.05 2.38 1.25
C TYR A 316 3.33 3.72 1.46
N ARG A 317 3.68 4.52 2.47
CA ARG A 317 4.88 4.50 3.32
C ARG A 317 4.54 4.71 4.79
N VAL A 318 5.49 4.48 5.69
CA VAL A 318 5.33 4.72 7.15
C VAL A 318 4.79 6.14 7.43
N PRO A 319 3.75 6.31 8.27
CA PRO A 319 3.27 7.61 8.69
C PRO A 319 4.33 8.43 9.42
N ILE A 320 4.61 9.64 8.93
CA ILE A 320 5.50 10.60 9.56
C ILE A 320 4.70 11.87 9.87
N ALA A 321 4.87 12.44 11.05
CA ALA A 321 4.07 13.59 11.50
C ALA A 321 4.12 14.78 10.53
N THR A 322 5.30 15.05 9.97
CA THR A 322 5.56 16.14 9.01
C THR A 322 5.05 15.84 7.60
N ASP A 323 4.74 14.57 7.28
CA ASP A 323 4.15 14.19 5.99
C ASP A 323 2.64 14.45 5.99
N LYS A 324 2.25 15.58 5.39
CA LYS A 324 0.84 15.97 5.24
C LYS A 324 0.08 15.15 4.21
N ARG A 325 0.78 14.37 3.37
CA ARG A 325 0.19 13.57 2.31
C ARG A 325 -0.05 12.12 2.72
N ASN A 326 0.53 11.66 3.82
CA ASN A 326 0.30 10.32 4.35
C ASN A 326 -0.99 10.24 5.19
N TRP A 327 -1.47 9.02 5.41
CA TRP A 327 -2.37 8.69 6.51
C TRP A 327 -1.73 8.97 7.86
N ARG A 328 -2.58 9.09 8.90
CA ARG A 328 -2.13 9.12 10.29
C ARG A 328 -2.12 7.71 10.86
N TRP A 329 -1.36 7.50 11.94
CA TRP A 329 -1.29 6.21 12.62
C TRP A 329 -2.65 5.61 12.98
N PRO A 330 -3.67 6.36 13.47
CA PRO A 330 -5.00 5.81 13.70
C PRO A 330 -5.66 5.23 12.44
N THR A 331 -5.49 5.89 11.29
CA THR A 331 -5.99 5.39 10.00
C THR A 331 -5.28 4.09 9.63
N LEU A 332 -3.95 4.08 9.66
CA LEU A 332 -3.16 2.92 9.29
C LEU A 332 -3.47 1.73 10.21
N ALA A 333 -3.55 1.94 11.52
CA ALA A 333 -3.86 0.89 12.49
C ALA A 333 -5.23 0.23 12.24
N ALA A 334 -6.26 1.01 11.90
CA ALA A 334 -7.56 0.45 11.53
C ALA A 334 -7.47 -0.43 10.27
N VAL A 335 -6.79 0.07 9.23
CA VAL A 335 -6.62 -0.63 7.95
C VAL A 335 -5.79 -1.92 8.13
N MET A 336 -4.72 -1.88 8.91
CA MET A 336 -3.89 -3.05 9.26
C MET A 336 -4.69 -4.15 9.96
N ALA A 337 -5.67 -3.77 10.78
CA ALA A 337 -6.59 -4.68 11.43
C ALA A 337 -7.71 -5.19 10.49
N GLY A 338 -7.67 -4.84 9.20
CA GLY A 338 -8.67 -5.27 8.22
C GLY A 338 -10.05 -4.66 8.46
N ARG A 339 -10.13 -3.49 9.11
CA ARG A 339 -11.39 -2.78 9.37
C ARG A 339 -11.36 -1.37 8.78
N PRO A 340 -12.51 -0.86 8.30
CA PRO A 340 -12.58 0.53 7.89
C PRO A 340 -12.28 1.45 9.08
N PRO A 341 -11.52 2.55 8.89
CA PRO A 341 -11.36 3.58 9.91
C PRO A 341 -12.71 4.23 10.25
N LYS A 342 -12.86 4.69 11.50
CA LYS A 342 -14.06 5.41 11.91
C LYS A 342 -14.10 6.80 11.25
N HIS A 343 -15.19 7.10 10.56
CA HIS A 343 -15.47 8.42 9.99
C HIS A 343 -16.34 9.24 10.94
N GLN A 344 -15.82 10.33 11.51
CA GLN A 344 -16.59 11.12 12.48
C GLN A 344 -16.12 12.58 12.58
N LEU A 345 -16.97 13.50 12.12
CA LEU A 345 -16.85 14.93 12.38
C LEU A 345 -17.82 15.35 13.48
N THR A 346 -17.38 16.24 14.36
CA THR A 346 -18.17 16.79 15.47
C THR A 346 -18.00 18.30 15.53
N VAL A 347 -18.98 18.98 16.12
CA VAL A 347 -18.93 20.42 16.35
C VAL A 347 -18.45 20.66 17.78
N ARG A 348 -17.53 21.60 17.95
CA ARG A 348 -17.13 22.11 19.26
C ARG A 348 -17.54 23.56 19.39
N GLN A 349 -18.05 23.89 20.58
CA GLN A 349 -18.45 25.23 20.99
C GLN A 349 -17.55 25.65 22.15
N GLU A 350 -16.94 26.83 22.07
CA GLU A 350 -16.07 27.40 23.12
C GLU A 350 -16.52 28.83 23.45
N GLY A 351 -16.48 29.21 24.72
CA GLY A 351 -16.94 30.53 25.18
C GLY A 351 -18.45 30.62 25.45
N GLU A 352 -18.84 31.63 26.24
CA GLU A 352 -20.24 31.88 26.58
C GLU A 352 -20.90 32.93 25.68
N ASN A 353 -20.17 34.00 25.33
CA ASN A 353 -20.61 35.07 24.44
C ASN A 353 -19.42 36.02 24.06
N PRO A 354 -18.77 35.90 22.90
CA PRO A 354 -19.18 35.11 21.74
C PRO A 354 -19.02 33.61 22.00
N ILE A 355 -19.77 32.82 21.24
CA ILE A 355 -19.63 31.37 21.15
C ILE A 355 -18.82 31.07 19.88
N ASP A 356 -17.60 30.60 20.07
CA ASP A 356 -16.71 30.14 19.01
C ASP A 356 -17.13 28.75 18.53
N LEU A 357 -17.26 28.60 17.22
CA LEU A 357 -17.61 27.34 16.58
C LEU A 357 -16.40 26.75 15.86
N SER A 358 -16.25 25.43 15.97
CA SER A 358 -15.24 24.69 15.23
C SER A 358 -15.69 23.27 14.89
N ILE A 359 -15.09 22.70 13.84
CA ILE A 359 -15.26 21.30 13.48
C ILE A 359 -14.05 20.51 13.97
N PHE A 360 -14.28 19.43 14.70
CA PHE A 360 -13.27 18.52 15.19
C PHE A 360 -13.44 17.14 14.54
N ASN A 361 -12.34 16.60 14.03
CA ASN A 361 -12.31 15.22 13.55
C ASN A 361 -12.08 14.26 14.73
N ALA A 362 -13.17 13.66 15.19
CA ALA A 362 -13.19 12.63 16.25
C ALA A 362 -13.02 11.21 15.70
N GLY A 363 -12.84 11.06 14.40
CA GLY A 363 -12.63 9.80 13.71
C GLY A 363 -11.15 9.41 13.61
N GLU A 364 -10.92 8.40 12.79
CA GLU A 364 -9.61 7.80 12.50
C GLU A 364 -9.18 8.03 11.05
N ALA A 365 -10.07 8.52 10.19
CA ALA A 365 -9.77 8.84 8.80
C ALA A 365 -9.57 10.34 8.59
N ASP A 366 -8.80 10.70 7.57
CA ASP A 366 -8.76 12.07 7.07
C ASP A 366 -10.08 12.44 6.42
N GLU A 367 -10.77 13.43 6.97
CA GLU A 367 -12.08 13.84 6.50
C GLU A 367 -12.00 14.98 5.50
N GLN A 368 -12.78 14.89 4.43
CA GLN A 368 -13.00 16.03 3.55
C GLN A 368 -13.99 16.97 4.22
N LEU A 369 -13.62 18.24 4.45
CA LEU A 369 -14.55 19.24 4.96
C LEU A 369 -15.45 19.73 3.84
N ASN A 370 -16.54 18.99 3.60
CA ASN A 370 -17.62 19.32 2.67
C ASN A 370 -18.98 19.49 3.36
N ALA A 371 -19.03 19.35 4.70
CA ALA A 371 -20.22 19.53 5.49
C ALA A 371 -20.49 21.01 5.76
N ASN A 372 -21.77 21.40 5.73
CA ASN A 372 -22.23 22.69 6.23
C ASN A 372 -22.50 22.53 7.73
N LEU A 373 -22.14 23.54 8.52
CA LEU A 373 -22.62 23.64 9.90
C LEU A 373 -23.84 24.55 9.93
N SER A 374 -24.93 24.10 10.55
CA SER A 374 -25.99 25.00 10.98
C SER A 374 -25.98 25.14 12.50
N ALA A 375 -26.08 26.39 12.97
CA ALA A 375 -26.23 26.76 14.37
C ALA A 375 -27.55 27.50 14.53
N THR A 376 -28.41 27.02 15.43
CA THR A 376 -29.73 27.60 15.71
C THR A 376 -29.82 28.02 17.16
N TRP A 377 -30.57 29.10 17.42
CA TRP A 377 -30.80 29.62 18.76
C TRP A 377 -32.25 30.05 18.91
N ASN A 378 -32.69 30.27 20.15
CA ASN A 378 -34.04 30.75 20.44
C ASN A 378 -34.00 31.98 21.34
N GLY A 379 -34.84 32.97 21.04
CA GLY A 379 -35.12 34.13 21.89
C GLY A 379 -33.99 35.15 22.07
N ALA A 380 -32.74 34.87 21.70
CA ALA A 380 -31.64 35.83 21.79
C ALA A 380 -31.46 36.62 20.48
N GLY A 381 -31.17 37.92 20.61
CA GLY A 381 -30.82 38.78 19.48
C GLY A 381 -29.35 38.63 19.11
N LEU A 382 -29.05 38.33 17.84
CA LEU A 382 -27.68 38.27 17.35
C LEU A 382 -27.12 39.71 17.22
N THR A 383 -26.05 40.02 17.94
CA THR A 383 -25.44 41.36 17.97
C THR A 383 -24.22 41.50 17.07
N ALA A 384 -23.43 40.43 16.94
CA ALA A 384 -22.29 40.37 16.03
C ALA A 384 -21.98 38.92 15.65
N SER A 385 -21.31 38.72 14.53
CA SER A 385 -20.92 37.41 14.05
C SER A 385 -19.82 37.53 13.03
N ASP A 386 -18.99 36.51 12.90
CA ASP A 386 -17.98 36.44 11.83
C ASP A 386 -17.77 35.00 11.35
N ALA A 387 -17.39 34.87 10.08
CA ALA A 387 -16.97 33.63 9.47
C ALA A 387 -15.45 33.71 9.19
N LEU A 388 -14.70 32.75 9.70
CA LEU A 388 -13.25 32.72 9.53
C LEU A 388 -12.86 32.31 8.10
N ALA A 389 -11.61 32.61 7.74
CA ALA A 389 -11.06 32.31 6.42
C ALA A 389 -11.34 30.86 5.95
N GLY A 390 -11.96 30.76 4.78
CA GLY A 390 -12.40 29.51 4.16
C GLY A 390 -13.87 29.14 4.42
N TRP A 391 -14.59 29.98 5.15
CA TRP A 391 -16.02 29.82 5.42
C TRP A 391 -16.78 31.07 5.02
N ASN A 392 -17.98 30.85 4.48
CA ASN A 392 -19.01 31.87 4.34
C ASN A 392 -20.13 31.54 5.31
N MET A 393 -20.79 32.57 5.83
CA MET A 393 -21.93 32.41 6.71
C MET A 393 -23.14 33.11 6.12
N ASN A 394 -24.26 32.39 6.05
CA ASN A 394 -25.56 32.97 5.75
C ASN A 394 -26.39 32.99 7.03
N LEU A 395 -27.05 34.13 7.28
CA LEU A 395 -27.97 34.29 8.39
C LEU A 395 -29.40 34.15 7.88
N GLU A 396 -30.16 33.30 8.56
CA GLU A 396 -31.60 33.09 8.40
C GLU A 396 -32.23 33.28 9.78
N ASN A 397 -33.55 33.48 9.88
CA ASN A 397 -34.23 33.77 11.16
C ASN A 397 -33.79 32.81 12.29
N SER A 398 -33.03 33.34 13.26
CA SER A 398 -32.45 32.62 14.39
C SER A 398 -31.58 31.40 14.01
N ARG A 399 -30.93 31.45 12.85
CA ARG A 399 -30.08 30.39 12.30
C ARG A 399 -28.89 30.97 11.55
N ALA A 400 -27.70 30.43 11.82
CA ALA A 400 -26.49 30.70 11.05
C ALA A 400 -26.06 29.43 10.32
N ILE A 401 -25.81 29.53 9.02
CA ILE A 401 -25.33 28.41 8.19
C ILE A 401 -23.93 28.74 7.69
N PHE A 402 -22.94 28.03 8.21
CA PHE A 402 -21.55 28.11 7.78
C PHE A 402 -21.31 27.11 6.65
N ARG A 403 -20.84 27.60 5.50
CA ARG A 403 -20.52 26.82 4.31
C ARG A 403 -19.06 27.01 3.95
N VAL A 404 -18.38 25.92 3.59
CA VAL A 404 -16.99 26.00 3.13
C VAL A 404 -16.93 26.69 1.76
N THR A 405 -16.09 27.72 1.62
CA THR A 405 -16.00 28.54 0.40
C THR A 405 -15.24 27.84 -0.73
N ALA A 406 -14.33 26.92 -0.38
CA ALA A 406 -13.62 26.05 -1.32
C ALA A 406 -13.53 24.64 -0.72
N SER A 407 -14.53 23.80 -0.99
CA SER A 407 -14.60 22.43 -0.45
C SER A 407 -13.48 21.52 -0.98
N ARG A 408 -12.89 21.81 -2.15
CA ARG A 408 -11.81 21.01 -2.72
C ARG A 408 -10.50 21.26 -1.97
N GLY A 409 -9.98 20.21 -1.34
CA GLY A 409 -8.65 20.21 -0.72
C GLY A 409 -8.61 20.55 0.76
N LEU A 410 -9.70 21.04 1.37
CA LEU A 410 -9.73 21.27 2.82
C LEU A 410 -9.99 19.94 3.55
N ARG A 411 -8.91 19.26 3.95
CA ARG A 411 -8.97 18.01 4.72
C ARG A 411 -8.64 18.25 6.19
N LEU A 412 -9.32 17.53 7.06
CA LEU A 412 -9.12 17.56 8.49
C LEU A 412 -8.59 16.20 8.96
N PRO A 413 -7.30 16.09 9.39
CA PRO A 413 -6.79 14.83 9.87
C PRO A 413 -7.38 14.42 11.23
N PRO A 414 -7.30 13.13 11.61
CA PRO A 414 -7.74 12.65 12.92
C PRO A 414 -7.18 13.50 14.06
N GLY A 415 -8.06 13.91 14.98
CA GLY A 415 -7.68 14.74 16.14
C GLY A 415 -7.46 16.22 15.83
N ALA A 416 -7.58 16.66 14.57
CA ALA A 416 -7.46 18.07 14.24
C ALA A 416 -8.78 18.83 14.40
N THR A 417 -8.65 20.12 14.67
CA THR A 417 -9.77 21.07 14.79
C THR A 417 -9.62 22.17 13.73
N ARG A 418 -10.73 22.54 13.10
CA ARG A 418 -10.83 23.69 12.21
C ARG A 418 -11.85 24.66 12.77
N ARG A 419 -11.39 25.85 13.18
CA ARG A 419 -12.28 26.96 13.54
C ARG A 419 -13.02 27.46 12.30
N ILE A 420 -14.29 27.82 12.48
CA ILE A 420 -15.16 28.23 11.36
C ILE A 420 -15.68 29.67 11.50
N GLY A 421 -15.87 30.16 12.72
CA GLY A 421 -16.57 31.41 12.97
C GLY A 421 -17.09 31.49 14.40
N TRP A 422 -17.74 32.59 14.74
CA TRP A 422 -18.30 32.82 16.07
C TRP A 422 -19.58 33.65 15.98
N LEU A 423 -20.45 33.49 16.97
CA LEU A 423 -21.71 34.23 17.11
C LEU A 423 -21.75 34.93 18.47
N ARG A 424 -22.14 36.21 18.48
CA ARG A 424 -22.34 37.01 19.69
C ARG A 424 -23.80 37.45 19.78
N PHE A 425 -24.34 37.35 20.98
CA PHE A 425 -25.74 37.63 21.30
C PHE A 425 -25.87 38.79 22.28
N ASP A 426 -27.08 39.35 22.39
CA ASP A 426 -27.45 40.38 23.36
C ASP A 426 -27.48 39.85 24.80
N ARG A 427 -27.66 38.53 24.96
CA ARG A 427 -27.59 37.78 26.21
C ARG A 427 -27.01 36.39 26.00
N THR A 428 -26.51 35.77 27.05
CA THR A 428 -26.07 34.36 27.01
C THR A 428 -27.19 33.47 26.50
N THR A 429 -26.87 32.57 25.57
CA THR A 429 -27.81 31.64 24.95
C THR A 429 -27.09 30.33 24.64
N THR A 430 -27.86 29.30 24.31
CA THR A 430 -27.34 28.01 23.86
C THR A 430 -27.52 27.86 22.35
N LEU A 431 -26.52 27.28 21.68
CA LEU A 431 -26.61 26.94 20.26
C LEU A 431 -26.88 25.45 20.09
N GLU A 432 -27.92 25.13 19.33
CA GLU A 432 -28.10 23.79 18.77
C GLU A 432 -27.36 23.73 17.43
N THR A 433 -26.44 22.76 17.30
CA THR A 433 -25.54 22.67 16.14
C THR A 433 -25.68 21.33 15.42
N GLU A 434 -25.76 21.39 14.10
CA GLU A 434 -25.88 20.20 13.23
C GLU A 434 -24.94 20.29 12.03
N LEU A 435 -24.19 19.21 11.78
CA LEU A 435 -23.41 19.04 10.55
C LEU A 435 -24.23 18.30 9.50
N SER A 436 -24.43 18.91 8.34
CA SER A 436 -25.07 18.28 7.18
C SER A 436 -24.06 18.12 6.05
N THR A 437 -23.81 16.90 5.59
CA THR A 437 -23.01 16.65 4.39
C THR A 437 -23.81 17.03 3.14
N ASN A 438 -23.20 17.80 2.23
CA ASN A 438 -23.78 17.98 0.90
C ASN A 438 -23.72 16.61 0.20
N LYS A 439 -24.87 16.01 -0.09
CA LYS A 439 -24.96 14.76 -0.86
C LYS A 439 -24.50 14.95 -2.30
#